data_AF-A0AAD9ANY3-F1
#
_entry.id   AF-A0AAD9ANY3-F1
#
_cell.length_a   1.000
_cell.length_b   1.000
_cell.length_c   1.000
_cell.angle_alpha   90.00
_cell.angle_beta   90.00
_cell.angle_gamma   90.00
#
_symmetry.space_group_name_H-M   'P 1'
#
loop_
_entity.id
_entity.type
_entity.pdbx_description
1 polymer ?
#
loop_
_entity_poly.entity_id
_entity_poly.type
_entity_poly.pdbx_seq_one_letter_code
_entity_poly.pdbx_strand_id
1 'polypeptide(L)'
;MYYPYLARLPRRRTEPSHSHLHCHGGDDCFPFIHGSLSEDVSRSIQYCKNNSAEMNRENPRIATVTAQFGEPQHHYQRALRTHLVHSIIHGTDVHVLCENIVDDLWNKPAFILSILLDELAKPKEERLEWLMWVDRDTIVLDNCRSPASFLPPAPGWAANGPDPAYITKRDKFPKGNIHLLATTDWNGLNNGVFLLRVNRWSVDLFDSILSYRHYKPDVELKFTEQSAMELLLQEEKFRHNVTWVPQWWFNAYPGPQRDFTADEQVKLEAYHARPGDFLVHFAGVGNREEAMTPWLRVAELRTSGWAAGPTQRKLDYEVADFWRKRAVKSP
;
A
#
# COMPACT_ATOMS: atom_id res chain seq x y z
N MET A 1 52.02 -15.85 29.18
CA MET A 1 50.84 -15.04 29.56
C MET A 1 50.61 -14.03 28.45
N TYR A 2 49.54 -14.19 27.66
CA TYR A 2 48.75 -13.13 27.02
C TYR A 2 47.71 -13.81 26.11
N TYR A 3 46.45 -13.73 26.54
CA TYR A 3 45.26 -14.21 25.83
C TYR A 3 44.92 -13.25 24.67
N PRO A 4 44.47 -13.73 23.50
CA PRO A 4 43.60 -12.95 22.63
C PRO A 4 42.14 -13.35 22.90
N TYR A 5 41.39 -12.46 23.53
CA TYR A 5 39.93 -12.52 23.56
C TYR A 5 39.41 -12.16 22.17
N LEU A 6 39.06 -13.18 21.37
CA LEU A 6 38.16 -13.00 20.25
C LEU A 6 36.77 -12.70 20.81
N ALA A 7 36.36 -11.43 20.75
CA ALA A 7 34.98 -11.05 20.97
C ALA A 7 34.12 -11.78 19.91
N ARG A 8 33.39 -12.80 20.35
CA ARG A 8 32.33 -13.43 19.56
C ARG A 8 31.30 -12.34 19.26
N LEU A 9 31.26 -11.89 18.02
CA LEU A 9 30.10 -11.16 17.49
C LEU A 9 28.85 -11.98 17.82
N PRO A 10 27.82 -11.40 18.46
CA PRO A 10 26.59 -12.13 18.68
C PRO A 10 25.98 -12.41 17.31
N ARG A 11 26.03 -13.67 16.88
CA ARG A 11 25.10 -14.17 15.86
C ARG A 11 23.71 -13.96 16.43
N ARG A 12 23.03 -12.86 16.06
CA ARG A 12 21.58 -12.81 16.09
C ARG A 12 21.10 -13.90 15.14
N ARG A 13 20.95 -15.12 15.66
CA ARG A 13 19.97 -16.06 15.13
C ARG A 13 18.63 -15.45 15.51
N THR A 14 18.12 -14.58 14.64
CA THR A 14 16.69 -14.33 14.59
C THR A 14 16.06 -15.67 14.24
N GLU A 15 15.43 -16.31 15.22
CA GLU A 15 14.37 -17.26 14.88
C GLU A 15 13.40 -16.55 13.93
N PRO A 16 12.81 -17.25 12.94
CA PRO A 16 11.78 -16.66 12.09
C PRO A 16 10.59 -16.36 13.00
N SER A 17 10.56 -15.14 13.53
CA SER A 17 9.42 -14.60 14.23
C SER A 17 8.29 -14.59 13.21
N HIS A 18 7.25 -15.40 13.45
CA HIS A 18 5.97 -15.41 12.72
C HIS A 18 5.18 -14.09 12.93
N SER A 19 5.88 -12.96 13.04
CA SER A 19 5.30 -11.63 13.09
C SER A 19 5.16 -11.14 11.66
N HIS A 20 3.92 -10.89 11.25
CA HIS A 20 3.60 -10.14 10.03
C HIS A 20 4.06 -8.67 10.10
N LEU A 21 4.61 -8.21 11.22
CA LEU A 21 5.17 -6.87 11.40
C LEU A 21 6.70 -6.95 11.47
N HIS A 22 7.36 -6.22 10.58
CA HIS A 22 8.81 -6.06 10.51
C HIS A 22 9.20 -4.60 10.73
N CYS A 23 9.71 -4.29 11.92
CA CYS A 23 10.25 -2.98 12.26
C CYS A 23 11.73 -2.89 11.85
N HIS A 24 12.11 -1.82 11.14
CA HIS A 24 13.47 -1.56 10.68
C HIS A 24 14.01 -0.31 11.41
N GLY A 25 15.09 -0.46 12.16
CA GLY A 25 15.67 0.60 13.00
C GLY A 25 16.03 0.10 14.41
N GLY A 26 16.58 0.99 15.25
CA GLY A 26 17.02 0.68 16.61
C GLY A 26 15.89 0.48 17.62
N ASP A 27 14.76 1.17 17.44
CA ASP A 27 13.65 1.21 18.40
C ASP A 27 12.36 0.58 17.85
N ASP A 28 11.54 0.04 18.77
CA ASP A 28 10.15 -0.30 18.47
C ASP A 28 9.34 0.99 18.34
N CYS A 29 9.06 1.42 17.11
CA CYS A 29 8.26 2.62 16.87
C CYS A 29 6.78 2.47 17.28
N PHE A 30 6.34 1.28 17.71
CA PHE A 30 4.95 0.99 18.08
C PHE A 30 4.79 -0.01 19.24
N PRO A 31 5.23 0.37 20.46
CA PRO A 31 5.26 -0.54 21.62
C PRO A 31 3.89 -1.05 22.07
N PHE A 32 2.78 -0.47 21.58
CA PHE A 32 1.42 -0.78 22.03
C PHE A 32 0.51 -1.38 20.95
N ILE A 33 1.04 -1.76 19.77
CA ILE A 33 0.21 -2.29 18.67
C ILE A 33 -0.42 -3.66 18.97
N HIS A 34 0.10 -4.42 19.91
CA HIS A 34 -0.35 -5.80 20.16
C HIS A 34 -1.62 -5.92 21.05
N GLY A 35 -1.96 -4.92 21.86
CA GLY A 35 -3.12 -5.00 22.76
C GLY A 35 -4.43 -5.17 21.97
N SER A 36 -5.30 -6.13 22.30
CA SER A 36 -6.56 -6.49 21.58
C SER A 36 -6.44 -6.86 20.08
N LEU A 37 -5.23 -7.03 19.54
CA LEU A 37 -5.02 -7.29 18.11
C LEU A 37 -5.68 -8.61 17.65
N SER A 38 -5.59 -9.65 18.50
CA SER A 38 -6.20 -10.95 18.24
C SER A 38 -7.73 -10.88 18.10
N GLU A 39 -8.39 -10.03 18.89
CA GLU A 39 -9.84 -9.82 18.82
C GLU A 39 -10.25 -9.09 17.54
N ASP A 40 -9.52 -8.05 17.16
CA ASP A 40 -9.74 -7.30 15.91
C ASP A 40 -9.57 -8.18 14.67
N VAL A 41 -8.50 -8.99 14.66
CA VAL A 41 -8.24 -9.96 13.59
C VAL A 41 -9.35 -10.99 13.53
N SER A 42 -9.72 -11.61 14.67
CA SER A 42 -10.75 -12.66 14.69
C SER A 42 -12.10 -12.16 14.18
N ARG A 43 -12.52 -10.96 14.61
CA ARG A 43 -13.75 -10.32 14.14
C ARG A 43 -13.72 -10.05 12.64
N SER A 44 -12.62 -9.50 12.14
CA SER A 44 -12.47 -9.15 10.73
C SER A 44 -12.42 -10.40 9.84
N ILE A 45 -11.72 -11.47 10.25
CA ILE A 45 -11.72 -12.76 9.54
C ILE A 45 -13.13 -13.34 9.46
N GLN A 46 -13.88 -13.36 10.57
CA GLN A 46 -15.24 -13.88 10.59
C GLN A 46 -16.15 -13.08 9.65
N TYR A 47 -16.00 -11.75 9.64
CA TYR A 47 -16.75 -10.91 8.72
C TYR A 47 -16.43 -11.20 7.25
N CYS A 48 -15.15 -11.27 6.88
CA CYS A 48 -14.75 -11.53 5.50
C CYS A 48 -15.20 -12.90 5.02
N LYS A 49 -15.14 -13.94 5.86
CA LYS A 49 -15.68 -15.26 5.53
C LYS A 49 -17.18 -15.25 5.22
N ASN A 50 -17.94 -14.39 5.88
CA ASN A 50 -19.40 -14.31 5.72
C ASN A 50 -19.83 -13.44 4.53
N ASN A 51 -18.99 -12.49 4.10
CA ASN A 51 -19.40 -11.44 3.17
C ASN A 51 -18.53 -11.35 1.90
N SER A 52 -17.39 -12.04 1.86
CA SER A 52 -16.50 -12.07 0.71
C SER A 52 -16.32 -13.50 0.20
N ALA A 53 -16.59 -13.70 -1.09
CA ALA A 53 -16.32 -14.95 -1.77
C ALA A 53 -14.82 -15.16 -2.06
N GLU A 54 -13.95 -14.23 -1.66
CA GLU A 54 -12.63 -14.02 -2.28
C GLU A 54 -11.42 -14.49 -1.46
N MET A 55 -11.59 -15.14 -0.31
CA MET A 55 -10.45 -15.48 0.57
C MET A 55 -9.54 -16.61 0.06
N ASN A 56 -9.90 -17.33 -1.01
CA ASN A 56 -9.16 -18.52 -1.48
C ASN A 56 -8.56 -18.34 -2.88
N ARG A 57 -7.66 -17.37 -3.08
CA ARG A 57 -6.96 -17.19 -4.37
C ARG A 57 -5.45 -17.20 -4.18
N GLU A 58 -4.74 -17.77 -5.15
CA GLU A 58 -3.30 -17.54 -5.31
C GLU A 58 -3.09 -16.06 -5.60
N ASN A 59 -2.85 -15.28 -4.55
CA ASN A 59 -2.49 -13.89 -4.66
C ASN A 59 -0.97 -13.78 -4.85
N PRO A 60 -0.49 -12.78 -5.61
CA PRO A 60 0.93 -12.48 -5.65
C PRO A 60 1.45 -12.20 -4.24
N ARG A 61 2.74 -12.46 -3.98
CA ARG A 61 3.36 -12.09 -2.71
C ARG A 61 3.46 -10.57 -2.61
N ILE A 62 2.62 -9.95 -1.79
CA ILE A 62 2.60 -8.51 -1.56
C ILE A 62 2.98 -8.23 -0.11
N ALA A 63 3.74 -7.16 0.13
CA ALA A 63 3.90 -6.58 1.46
C ALA A 63 3.47 -5.11 1.48
N THR A 64 2.90 -4.68 2.60
CA THR A 64 2.66 -3.27 2.90
C THR A 64 3.95 -2.66 3.43
N VAL A 65 4.31 -1.47 2.96
CA VAL A 65 5.52 -0.75 3.36
C VAL A 65 5.15 0.65 3.81
N THR A 66 5.65 1.07 4.97
CA THR A 66 5.41 2.41 5.51
C THR A 66 6.59 2.89 6.36
N ALA A 67 6.53 4.14 6.82
CA ALA A 67 7.53 4.73 7.70
C ALA A 67 6.87 5.54 8.80
N GLN A 68 7.44 5.44 10.00
CA GLN A 68 7.06 6.22 11.17
C GLN A 68 8.33 6.71 11.86
N PHE A 69 8.40 8.02 12.05
CA PHE A 69 9.50 8.67 12.76
C PHE A 69 8.99 9.56 13.88
N GLY A 70 9.86 9.75 14.87
CA GLY A 70 9.64 10.65 16.00
C GLY A 70 8.71 10.07 17.05
N GLU A 71 8.23 10.95 17.92
CA GLU A 71 7.40 10.56 19.06
C GLU A 71 6.13 9.80 18.62
N PRO A 72 5.88 8.61 19.18
CA PRO A 72 4.71 7.81 18.83
C PRO A 72 3.40 8.55 19.14
N GLN A 73 2.68 8.98 18.10
CA GLN A 73 1.37 9.61 18.27
C GLN A 73 0.26 8.56 18.13
N HIS A 74 -0.69 8.58 19.07
CA HIS A 74 -1.73 7.56 19.19
C HIS A 74 -2.54 7.30 17.91
N HIS A 75 -2.88 8.34 17.14
CA HIS A 75 -3.65 8.18 15.89
C HIS A 75 -2.85 7.46 14.79
N TYR A 76 -1.53 7.66 14.69
CA TYR A 76 -0.68 6.89 13.76
C TYR A 76 -0.51 5.44 14.19
N GLN A 77 -0.44 5.16 15.50
CA GLN A 77 -0.40 3.76 15.97
C GLN A 77 -1.69 3.02 15.60
N ARG A 78 -2.84 3.67 15.78
CA ARG A 78 -4.14 3.13 15.39
C ARG A 78 -4.26 2.96 13.88
N ALA A 79 -3.73 3.91 13.09
CA ALA A 79 -3.68 3.79 11.63
C ALA A 79 -2.83 2.60 11.18
N LEU A 80 -1.60 2.46 11.69
CA LEU A 80 -0.74 1.31 11.39
C LEU A 80 -1.39 -0.01 11.81
N ARG A 81 -2.08 -0.03 12.94
CA ARG A 81 -2.83 -1.21 13.38
C ARG A 81 -3.86 -1.65 12.35
N THR A 82 -4.54 -0.73 11.65
CA THR A 82 -5.48 -1.12 10.58
C THR A 82 -4.78 -1.86 9.44
N HIS A 83 -3.59 -1.41 9.06
CA HIS A 83 -2.75 -2.12 8.07
C HIS A 83 -2.27 -3.48 8.58
N LEU A 84 -1.88 -3.59 9.85
CA LEU A 84 -1.46 -4.87 10.42
C LEU A 84 -2.61 -5.88 10.49
N VAL A 85 -3.79 -5.45 10.93
CA VAL A 85 -5.00 -6.30 10.94
C VAL A 85 -5.30 -6.79 9.52
N HIS A 86 -5.29 -5.89 8.53
CA HIS A 86 -5.47 -6.22 7.13
C HIS A 86 -4.41 -7.23 6.64
N SER A 87 -3.13 -6.98 6.91
CA SER A 87 -2.05 -7.86 6.49
C SER A 87 -2.16 -9.26 7.07
N ILE A 88 -2.55 -9.41 8.34
CA ILE A 88 -2.79 -10.72 8.98
C ILE A 88 -3.96 -11.46 8.31
N ILE A 89 -5.05 -10.76 7.96
CA ILE A 89 -6.20 -11.37 7.27
C ILE A 89 -5.80 -11.97 5.91
N HIS A 90 -4.91 -11.29 5.20
CA HIS A 90 -4.44 -11.70 3.87
C HIS A 90 -3.16 -12.54 3.90
N GLY A 91 -2.60 -12.84 5.08
CA GLY A 91 -1.35 -13.59 5.21
C GLY A 91 -0.14 -12.89 4.58
N THR A 92 -0.11 -11.56 4.64
CA THR A 92 0.94 -10.69 4.09
C THR A 92 1.70 -9.99 5.20
N ASP A 93 2.82 -9.34 4.84
CA ASP A 93 3.70 -8.67 5.80
C ASP A 93 3.59 -7.14 5.73
N VAL A 94 3.92 -6.48 6.84
CA VAL A 94 4.03 -5.03 7.01
C VAL A 94 5.47 -4.69 7.38
N HIS A 95 6.14 -3.92 6.52
CA HIS A 95 7.47 -3.38 6.77
C HIS A 95 7.35 -1.92 7.20
N VAL A 96 7.94 -1.60 8.34
CA VAL A 96 7.88 -0.27 8.94
C VAL A 96 9.29 0.24 9.18
N LEU A 97 9.65 1.36 8.56
CA LEU A 97 10.86 2.09 8.93
C LEU A 97 10.58 2.90 10.20
N CYS A 98 11.27 2.57 11.29
CA CYS A 98 11.14 3.21 12.60
C CYS A 98 12.19 4.30 12.85
N GLU A 99 13.28 4.32 12.08
CA GLU A 99 14.39 5.25 12.27
C GLU A 99 14.85 5.84 10.94
N ASN A 100 15.23 7.11 10.95
CA ASN A 100 15.70 7.80 9.74
C ASN A 100 16.99 7.16 9.21
N ILE A 101 17.00 6.79 7.94
CA ILE A 101 18.20 6.36 7.18
C ILE A 101 18.88 7.59 6.57
N VAL A 102 18.08 8.53 6.08
CA VAL A 102 18.50 9.78 5.44
C VAL A 102 17.65 10.94 5.97
N ASP A 103 17.78 12.12 5.38
CA ASP A 103 17.04 13.32 5.79
C ASP A 103 15.60 13.35 5.24
N ASP A 104 14.69 13.85 6.08
CA ASP A 104 13.33 14.27 5.70
C ASP A 104 12.52 13.19 4.93
N LEU A 105 11.70 13.60 3.96
CA LEU A 105 10.86 12.71 3.14
C LEU A 105 11.67 11.76 2.25
N TRP A 106 12.98 11.98 2.07
CA TRP A 106 13.84 11.07 1.29
C TRP A 106 14.00 9.69 1.93
N ASN A 107 13.61 9.54 3.20
CA ASN A 107 13.53 8.23 3.85
C ASN A 107 12.59 7.25 3.14
N LYS A 108 11.47 7.72 2.56
CA LYS A 108 10.54 6.87 1.80
C LYS A 108 11.26 6.15 0.67
N PRO A 109 11.87 6.86 -0.31
CA PRO A 109 12.55 6.17 -1.40
C PRO A 109 13.80 5.40 -0.95
N ALA A 110 14.50 5.82 0.11
CA ALA A 110 15.65 5.09 0.67
C ALA A 110 15.24 3.72 1.21
N PHE A 111 14.13 3.68 1.96
CA PHE A 111 13.63 2.45 2.55
C PHE A 111 13.03 1.51 1.51
N ILE A 112 12.27 2.03 0.56
CA ILE A 112 11.76 1.21 -0.54
C ILE A 112 12.93 0.61 -1.33
N LEU A 113 13.97 1.40 -1.62
CA LEU A 113 15.15 0.90 -2.31
C LEU A 113 15.86 -0.22 -1.53
N SER A 114 15.99 -0.11 -0.21
CA SER A 114 16.60 -1.17 0.60
C SER A 114 15.79 -2.47 0.54
N ILE A 115 14.46 -2.39 0.68
CA ILE A 115 13.57 -3.58 0.55
C ILE A 115 13.70 -4.18 -0.84
N LEU A 116 13.67 -3.37 -1.90
CA LEU A 116 13.82 -3.87 -3.27
C LEU A 116 15.13 -4.63 -3.46
N LEU A 117 16.25 -4.12 -2.94
CA LEU A 117 17.54 -4.78 -3.05
C LEU A 117 17.59 -6.10 -2.26
N ASP A 118 17.06 -6.11 -1.04
CA ASP A 118 16.98 -7.32 -0.20
C ASP A 118 16.12 -8.40 -0.87
N GLU A 119 14.97 -8.02 -1.42
CA GLU A 119 14.11 -8.92 -2.16
C GLU A 119 14.81 -9.43 -3.44
N LEU A 120 15.48 -8.56 -4.20
CA LEU A 120 16.22 -8.97 -5.40
C LEU A 120 17.39 -9.93 -5.11
N ALA A 121 17.87 -9.99 -3.86
CA ALA A 121 18.87 -10.97 -3.44
C ALA A 121 18.28 -12.37 -3.13
N LYS A 122 16.97 -12.47 -2.90
CA LYS A 122 16.26 -13.75 -2.64
C LYS A 122 16.02 -14.55 -3.92
N PRO A 123 15.87 -15.89 -3.82
CA PRO A 123 15.30 -16.71 -4.89
C PRO A 123 13.93 -16.19 -5.35
N LYS A 124 13.59 -16.37 -6.63
CA LYS A 124 12.37 -15.80 -7.22
C LYS A 124 11.09 -16.30 -6.53
N GLU A 125 11.12 -17.53 -6.06
CA GLU A 125 10.01 -18.24 -5.42
C GLU A 125 9.72 -17.72 -4.01
N GLU A 126 10.74 -17.17 -3.33
CA GLU A 126 10.65 -16.63 -1.97
C GLU A 126 10.45 -15.10 -1.95
N ARG A 127 10.81 -14.43 -3.05
CA ARG A 127 10.77 -12.98 -3.20
C ARG A 127 9.35 -12.43 -3.24
N LEU A 128 9.11 -11.30 -2.59
CA LEU A 128 7.93 -10.47 -2.83
C LEU A 128 7.81 -10.11 -4.33
N GLU A 129 6.58 -10.08 -4.84
CA GLU A 129 6.30 -9.69 -6.22
C GLU A 129 5.92 -8.21 -6.31
N TRP A 130 5.26 -7.69 -5.27
CA TRP A 130 4.82 -6.31 -5.18
C TRP A 130 5.00 -5.74 -3.77
N LEU A 131 5.24 -4.44 -3.72
CA LEU A 131 5.16 -3.63 -2.51
C LEU A 131 3.95 -2.70 -2.66
N MET A 132 3.19 -2.52 -1.58
CA MET A 132 2.21 -1.44 -1.47
C MET A 132 2.78 -0.41 -0.49
N TRP A 133 3.25 0.72 -1.00
CA TRP A 133 3.64 1.83 -0.12
C TRP A 133 2.38 2.51 0.41
N VAL A 134 2.39 2.85 1.70
CA VAL A 134 1.37 3.70 2.33
C VAL A 134 2.03 4.73 3.25
N ASP A 135 1.61 5.98 3.13
CA ASP A 135 1.94 7.01 4.12
C ASP A 135 1.26 6.68 5.46
N ARG A 136 1.89 7.09 6.56
CA ARG A 136 1.45 6.75 7.93
C ARG A 136 0.07 7.29 8.31
N ASP A 137 -0.41 8.28 7.56
CA ASP A 137 -1.71 8.93 7.73
C ASP A 137 -2.76 8.32 6.79
N THR A 138 -2.69 7.00 6.57
CA THR A 138 -3.68 6.22 5.84
C THR A 138 -4.38 5.21 6.75
N ILE A 139 -5.65 4.93 6.48
CA ILE A 139 -6.48 4.00 7.26
C ILE A 139 -7.15 3.01 6.32
N VAL A 140 -6.99 1.71 6.58
CA VAL A 140 -7.71 0.66 5.85
C VAL A 140 -9.19 0.66 6.26
N LEU A 141 -10.08 0.73 5.27
CA LEU A 141 -11.53 0.77 5.43
C LEU A 141 -12.23 -0.55 5.04
N ASP A 142 -11.66 -1.28 4.08
CA ASP A 142 -12.13 -2.60 3.64
C ASP A 142 -11.06 -3.66 3.91
N ASN A 143 -11.22 -4.38 5.04
CA ASN A 143 -10.33 -5.45 5.43
C ASN A 143 -10.41 -6.69 4.53
N CYS A 144 -11.49 -6.85 3.77
CA CYS A 144 -11.73 -8.06 2.97
C CYS A 144 -11.16 -7.95 1.55
N ARG A 145 -10.93 -6.72 1.08
CA ARG A 145 -10.28 -6.49 -0.21
C ARG A 145 -8.77 -6.71 -0.12
N SER A 146 -8.28 -7.60 -0.96
CA SER A 146 -6.83 -7.75 -1.15
C SER A 146 -6.29 -6.58 -2.00
N PRO A 147 -5.11 -6.01 -1.68
CA PRO A 147 -4.43 -5.03 -2.54
C PRO A 147 -4.14 -5.60 -3.93
N ALA A 148 -3.99 -6.94 -4.01
CA ALA A 148 -3.86 -7.65 -5.26
C ALA A 148 -5.03 -7.32 -6.20
N SER A 149 -6.25 -7.13 -5.69
CA SER A 149 -7.43 -6.86 -6.54
C SER A 149 -7.24 -5.69 -7.52
N PHE A 150 -6.34 -4.73 -7.24
CA PHE A 150 -6.00 -3.60 -8.12
C PHE A 150 -4.98 -3.92 -9.21
N LEU A 151 -4.17 -4.98 -9.02
CA LEU A 151 -3.10 -5.36 -9.93
C LEU A 151 -3.65 -5.86 -11.27
N PRO A 152 -2.84 -5.78 -12.35
CA PRO A 152 -3.22 -6.38 -13.60
C PRO A 152 -3.42 -7.90 -13.41
N PRO A 153 -4.51 -8.47 -13.93
CA PRO A 153 -4.74 -9.91 -13.87
C PRO A 153 -3.58 -10.67 -14.55
N ALA A 154 -3.03 -11.65 -13.85
CA ALA A 154 -1.91 -12.48 -14.30
C ALA A 154 -2.42 -13.79 -14.95
N PRO A 155 -1.63 -14.45 -15.83
CA PRO A 155 -1.99 -15.78 -16.34
C PRO A 155 -2.18 -16.78 -15.19
N GLY A 156 -3.40 -17.29 -15.01
CA GLY A 156 -3.76 -18.17 -13.88
C GLY A 156 -4.57 -17.48 -12.78
N TRP A 157 -4.65 -16.15 -12.79
CA TRP A 157 -5.58 -15.42 -11.93
C TRP A 157 -7.00 -15.56 -12.49
N ALA A 158 -7.88 -16.24 -11.75
CA ALA A 158 -9.32 -16.13 -11.98
C ALA A 158 -9.74 -14.69 -11.66
N ALA A 159 -9.69 -13.78 -12.63
CA ALA A 159 -10.27 -12.44 -12.47
C ALA A 159 -11.78 -12.58 -12.21
N ASN A 160 -12.28 -11.86 -11.22
CA ASN A 160 -13.69 -11.94 -10.86
C ASN A 160 -14.36 -10.76 -11.50
N GLY A 161 -14.63 -10.91 -12.79
CA GLY A 161 -15.81 -10.33 -13.38
C GLY A 161 -16.98 -11.32 -13.24
N PRO A 162 -18.23 -10.89 -13.39
CA PRO A 162 -19.41 -11.76 -13.32
C PRO A 162 -19.48 -12.84 -14.42
N ASP A 163 -18.41 -13.05 -15.19
CA ASP A 163 -18.36 -14.04 -16.25
C ASP A 163 -17.04 -14.83 -16.27
N PRO A 164 -17.04 -16.05 -15.70
CA PRO A 164 -15.92 -17.00 -15.74
C PRO A 164 -15.51 -17.44 -17.17
N ALA A 165 -16.37 -17.25 -18.18
CA ALA A 165 -16.09 -17.69 -19.55
C ALA A 165 -15.03 -16.83 -20.26
N TYR A 166 -14.72 -15.63 -19.75
CA TYR A 166 -13.84 -14.67 -20.44
C TYR A 166 -12.34 -14.82 -20.13
N ILE A 167 -11.96 -15.63 -19.13
CA ILE A 167 -10.54 -15.86 -18.73
C ILE A 167 -10.04 -17.19 -19.29
N THR A 168 -10.48 -17.51 -20.50
CA THR A 168 -10.05 -18.72 -21.21
C THR A 168 -9.01 -18.40 -22.27
N LYS A 169 -8.62 -17.13 -22.45
CA LYS A 169 -7.59 -16.73 -23.42
C LYS A 169 -6.46 -15.95 -22.74
N ARG A 170 -5.38 -16.67 -22.44
CA ARG A 170 -4.07 -16.17 -21.97
C ARG A 170 -3.49 -15.04 -22.83
N ASP A 171 -4.01 -14.84 -24.04
CA ASP A 171 -3.44 -13.94 -25.06
C ASP A 171 -4.05 -12.52 -25.10
N LYS A 172 -4.96 -12.18 -24.17
CA LYS A 172 -5.64 -10.86 -24.15
C LYS A 172 -5.27 -9.96 -22.97
N PHE A 173 -4.21 -10.24 -22.22
CA PHE A 173 -3.75 -9.30 -21.18
C PHE A 173 -2.89 -8.18 -21.78
N PRO A 174 -2.84 -6.98 -21.17
CA PRO A 174 -2.12 -5.84 -21.74
C PRO A 174 -0.69 -6.22 -22.11
N LYS A 175 -0.29 -5.97 -23.37
CA LYS A 175 1.11 -6.09 -23.79
C LYS A 175 1.87 -4.93 -23.14
N GLY A 176 2.57 -5.20 -22.03
CA GLY A 176 3.34 -4.20 -21.32
C GLY A 176 3.74 -4.64 -19.93
N ASN A 177 4.96 -4.30 -19.56
CA ASN A 177 5.54 -4.62 -18.27
C ASN A 177 5.07 -3.58 -17.24
N ILE A 178 3.87 -3.74 -16.69
CA ILE A 178 3.36 -2.83 -15.63
C ILE A 178 4.20 -3.05 -14.38
N HIS A 179 4.81 -1.98 -13.88
CA HIS A 179 5.71 -2.01 -12.72
C HIS A 179 5.30 -1.05 -11.62
N LEU A 180 4.47 -0.05 -11.93
CA LEU A 180 3.94 0.90 -10.96
C LEU A 180 2.46 1.17 -11.25
N LEU A 181 1.62 1.02 -10.24
CA LEU A 181 0.28 1.61 -10.20
C LEU A 181 0.32 2.86 -9.33
N ALA A 182 0.07 4.01 -9.94
CA ALA A 182 0.12 5.31 -9.27
C ALA A 182 -1.19 6.07 -9.48
N THR A 183 -1.42 7.04 -8.62
CA THR A 183 -2.62 7.89 -8.66
C THR A 183 -2.21 9.34 -8.85
N THR A 184 -3.13 10.12 -9.41
CA THR A 184 -2.98 11.56 -9.56
C THR A 184 -4.15 12.29 -8.93
N ASP A 185 -3.90 13.49 -8.43
CA ASP A 185 -4.91 14.44 -7.98
C ASP A 185 -4.71 15.81 -8.66
N TRP A 186 -5.34 16.86 -8.13
CA TRP A 186 -5.22 18.23 -8.66
C TRP A 186 -3.81 18.84 -8.56
N ASN A 187 -2.89 18.22 -7.83
CA ASN A 187 -1.48 18.59 -7.72
C ASN A 187 -0.55 17.72 -8.59
N GLY A 188 -1.08 16.78 -9.37
CA GLY A 188 -0.27 15.84 -10.15
C GLY A 188 -0.15 14.48 -9.45
N LEU A 189 1.03 13.85 -9.49
CA LEU A 189 1.29 12.59 -8.78
C LEU A 189 0.98 12.75 -7.28
N ASN A 190 0.23 11.81 -6.72
CA ASN A 190 0.17 11.59 -5.28
C ASN A 190 0.84 10.25 -4.96
N ASN A 191 1.99 10.29 -4.29
CA ASN A 191 2.78 9.10 -3.97
C ASN A 191 2.58 8.62 -2.52
N GLY A 192 1.50 9.06 -1.87
CA GLY A 192 1.17 8.59 -0.52
C GLY A 192 0.65 7.16 -0.50
N VAL A 193 0.06 6.68 -1.59
CA VAL A 193 -0.21 5.24 -1.79
C VAL A 193 0.04 4.84 -3.25
N PHE A 194 0.80 3.76 -3.44
CA PHE A 194 1.04 3.15 -4.76
C PHE A 194 1.43 1.68 -4.64
N LEU A 195 1.26 0.93 -5.74
CA LEU A 195 1.73 -0.45 -5.84
C LEU A 195 2.93 -0.52 -6.79
N LEU A 196 4.04 -1.07 -6.31
CA LEU A 196 5.32 -1.13 -7.00
C LEU A 196 5.78 -2.58 -7.15
N ARG A 197 6.12 -3.00 -8.36
CA ARG A 197 6.63 -4.34 -8.62
C ARG A 197 8.06 -4.49 -8.12
N VAL A 198 8.39 -5.62 -7.52
CA VAL A 198 9.76 -5.94 -7.14
C VAL A 198 10.55 -6.42 -8.35
N ASN A 199 11.31 -5.52 -8.97
CA ASN A 199 12.18 -5.84 -10.10
C ASN A 199 13.32 -4.81 -10.26
N ARG A 200 14.19 -5.04 -11.26
CA ARG A 200 15.30 -4.12 -11.57
C ARG A 200 14.82 -2.71 -11.97
N TRP A 201 13.71 -2.61 -12.70
CA TRP A 201 13.16 -1.31 -13.12
C TRP A 201 12.82 -0.44 -11.90
N SER A 202 12.22 -1.01 -10.87
CA SER A 202 11.89 -0.30 -9.64
C SER A 202 13.14 0.13 -8.87
N VAL A 203 14.19 -0.71 -8.85
CA VAL A 203 15.49 -0.31 -8.29
C VAL A 203 16.05 0.89 -9.04
N ASP A 204 16.06 0.86 -10.38
CA ASP A 204 16.58 1.96 -11.18
C ASP A 204 15.76 3.25 -10.99
N LEU A 205 14.43 3.15 -10.80
CA LEU A 205 13.58 4.30 -10.50
C LEU A 205 13.90 4.90 -9.13
N PHE A 206 13.92 4.08 -8.08
CA PHE A 206 14.11 4.56 -6.70
C PHE A 206 15.54 5.06 -6.43
N ASP A 207 16.55 4.47 -7.07
CA ASP A 207 17.90 5.02 -7.12
C ASP A 207 17.93 6.40 -7.81
N SER A 208 17.20 6.55 -8.93
CA SER A 208 17.11 7.82 -9.65
C SER A 208 16.36 8.90 -8.86
N ILE A 209 15.32 8.52 -8.10
CA ILE A 209 14.57 9.43 -7.21
C ILE A 209 15.53 9.96 -6.12
N LEU A 210 16.19 9.07 -5.37
CA LEU A 210 17.09 9.47 -4.28
C LEU A 210 18.22 10.37 -4.74
N SER A 211 18.80 10.05 -5.91
CA SER A 211 19.91 10.83 -6.46
C SER A 211 19.46 12.14 -7.13
N TYR A 212 18.16 12.32 -7.43
CA TYR A 212 17.62 13.46 -8.20
C TYR A 212 18.10 14.81 -7.67
N ARG A 213 18.01 15.00 -6.36
CA ARG A 213 18.43 16.22 -5.67
C ARG A 213 19.91 16.58 -5.85
N HIS A 214 20.76 15.60 -6.17
CA HIS A 214 22.20 15.79 -6.33
C HIS A 214 22.61 16.10 -7.76
N TYR A 215 21.94 15.53 -8.77
CA TYR A 215 22.28 15.77 -10.18
C TYR A 215 21.34 16.75 -10.90
N LYS A 216 20.20 17.11 -10.29
CA LYS A 216 19.30 18.20 -10.72
C LYS A 216 19.05 19.20 -9.57
N PRO A 217 20.10 19.81 -8.98
CA PRO A 217 19.93 20.67 -7.81
C PRO A 217 19.13 21.95 -8.11
N ASP A 218 19.10 22.40 -9.37
CA ASP A 218 18.42 23.63 -9.79
C ASP A 218 16.93 23.42 -10.09
N VAL A 219 16.42 22.19 -10.02
CA VAL A 219 15.01 21.89 -10.27
C VAL A 219 14.22 22.05 -8.97
N GLU A 220 13.22 22.92 -9.00
CA GLU A 220 12.32 23.10 -7.87
C GLU A 220 11.43 21.86 -7.67
N LEU A 221 11.48 21.29 -6.46
CA LEU A 221 10.72 20.13 -6.07
C LEU A 221 9.63 20.54 -5.08
N LYS A 222 8.48 21.01 -5.59
CA LYS A 222 7.33 21.49 -4.78
C LYS A 222 6.93 20.53 -3.66
N PHE A 223 7.03 19.22 -3.91
CA PHE A 223 6.71 18.14 -2.98
C PHE A 223 7.90 17.19 -2.77
N THR A 224 9.13 17.71 -2.76
CA THR A 224 10.35 16.95 -2.45
C THR A 224 10.48 15.68 -3.33
N GLU A 225 10.51 14.49 -2.73
CA GLU A 225 10.71 13.22 -3.44
C GLU A 225 9.53 12.85 -4.35
N GLN A 226 8.31 13.30 -4.02
CA GLN A 226 7.14 13.12 -4.88
C GLN A 226 7.31 13.89 -6.20
N SER A 227 7.81 15.12 -6.16
CA SER A 227 8.08 15.89 -7.38
C SER A 227 9.21 15.25 -8.20
N ALA A 228 10.23 14.70 -7.55
CA ALA A 228 11.31 13.99 -8.25
C ALA A 228 10.76 12.74 -8.97
N MET A 229 9.93 11.95 -8.28
CA MET A 229 9.26 10.78 -8.85
C MET A 229 8.36 11.18 -10.02
N GLU A 230 7.55 12.23 -9.88
CA GLU A 230 6.68 12.72 -10.95
C GLU A 230 7.45 13.08 -12.23
N LEU A 231 8.55 13.81 -12.10
CA LEU A 231 9.39 14.22 -13.22
C LEU A 231 10.04 13.01 -13.90
N LEU A 232 10.60 12.08 -13.11
CA LEU A 232 11.21 10.85 -13.63
C LEU A 232 10.20 9.97 -14.36
N LEU A 233 8.96 9.89 -13.87
CA LEU A 233 7.90 9.11 -14.53
C LEU A 233 7.48 9.65 -15.90
N GLN A 234 7.90 10.86 -16.28
CA GLN A 234 7.73 11.39 -17.64
C GLN A 234 8.86 10.99 -18.60
N GLU A 235 9.99 10.50 -18.09
CA GLU A 235 11.14 10.15 -18.91
C GLU A 235 10.90 8.85 -19.70
N GLU A 236 11.49 8.76 -20.89
CA GLU A 236 11.39 7.59 -21.79
C GLU A 236 11.67 6.26 -21.08
N LYS A 237 12.65 6.29 -20.17
CA LYS A 237 13.11 5.15 -19.36
C LYS A 237 12.01 4.59 -18.45
N PHE A 238 11.10 5.41 -17.96
CA PHE A 238 10.12 5.02 -16.92
C PHE A 238 8.67 5.10 -17.39
N ARG A 239 8.33 6.03 -18.28
CA ARG A 239 6.94 6.39 -18.64
C ARG A 239 6.08 5.25 -19.19
N HIS A 240 6.69 4.21 -19.76
CA HIS A 240 5.97 3.08 -20.36
C HIS A 240 5.54 2.00 -19.36
N ASN A 241 6.09 2.01 -18.15
CA ASN A 241 5.88 0.95 -17.15
C ASN A 241 5.00 1.41 -15.98
N VAL A 242 4.57 2.67 -15.98
CA VAL A 242 3.57 3.21 -15.04
C VAL A 242 2.16 3.09 -15.60
N THR A 243 1.20 2.76 -14.74
CA THR A 243 -0.22 2.82 -15.03
C THR A 243 -0.90 3.74 -14.03
N TRP A 244 -1.47 4.82 -14.55
CA TRP A 244 -2.29 5.75 -13.79
C TRP A 244 -3.69 5.17 -13.61
N VAL A 245 -4.12 5.04 -12.37
CA VAL A 245 -5.43 4.50 -12.00
C VAL A 245 -6.24 5.55 -11.23
N PRO A 246 -7.58 5.41 -11.16
CA PRO A 246 -8.40 6.33 -10.40
C PRO A 246 -7.93 6.45 -8.94
N GLN A 247 -7.80 7.68 -8.44
CA GLN A 247 -7.31 7.97 -7.10
C GLN A 247 -8.04 7.17 -6.02
N TRP A 248 -9.36 7.08 -6.14
CA TRP A 248 -10.20 6.47 -5.12
C TRP A 248 -10.08 4.95 -4.99
N TRP A 249 -9.34 4.28 -5.87
CA TRP A 249 -9.07 2.85 -5.72
C TRP A 249 -8.32 2.55 -4.43
N PHE A 250 -7.30 3.35 -4.12
CA PHE A 250 -6.44 3.12 -2.96
C PHE A 250 -5.77 4.40 -2.43
N ASN A 251 -6.23 5.58 -2.81
CA ASN A 251 -5.64 6.86 -2.37
C ASN A 251 -6.72 7.95 -2.19
N ALA A 252 -7.92 7.55 -1.77
CA ALA A 252 -9.06 8.45 -1.60
C ALA A 252 -8.87 9.42 -0.42
N TYR A 253 -9.35 10.65 -0.55
CA TYR A 253 -9.32 11.67 0.50
C TYR A 253 -10.50 11.57 1.46
N PRO A 254 -10.37 12.02 2.72
CA PRO A 254 -11.48 12.01 3.65
C PRO A 254 -12.57 13.00 3.19
N GLY A 255 -13.81 12.53 3.14
CA GLY A 255 -14.98 13.41 3.15
C GLY A 255 -15.23 14.03 4.54
N PRO A 256 -16.09 15.05 4.64
CA PRO A 256 -16.53 15.61 5.92
C PRO A 256 -17.17 14.56 6.85
N GLN A 257 -17.00 14.71 8.17
CA GLN A 257 -17.51 13.73 9.15
C GLN A 257 -19.03 13.54 9.10
N ARG A 258 -19.79 14.63 8.88
CA ARG A 258 -21.25 14.59 8.73
C ARG A 258 -21.70 13.70 7.56
N ASP A 259 -20.79 13.45 6.62
CA ASP A 259 -21.12 12.76 5.40
C ASP A 259 -20.99 11.25 5.54
N PHE A 260 -20.70 10.69 6.73
CA PHE A 260 -20.60 9.23 6.96
C PHE A 260 -21.92 8.43 6.75
N THR A 261 -23.00 9.10 6.39
CA THR A 261 -24.28 8.47 6.06
C THR A 261 -24.35 8.14 4.57
N ALA A 262 -25.02 7.04 4.22
CA ALA A 262 -25.15 6.58 2.84
C ALA A 262 -25.65 7.68 1.87
N ASP A 263 -26.62 8.50 2.30
CA ASP A 263 -27.24 9.53 1.46
C ASP A 263 -26.31 10.72 1.19
N GLU A 264 -25.47 11.10 2.15
CA GLU A 264 -24.49 12.16 1.95
C GLU A 264 -23.27 11.67 1.15
N GLN A 265 -22.85 10.42 1.35
CA GLN A 265 -21.73 9.81 0.60
C GLN A 265 -21.94 9.80 -0.93
N VAL A 266 -23.17 9.61 -1.39
CA VAL A 266 -23.49 9.61 -2.83
C VAL A 266 -23.29 10.99 -3.47
N LYS A 267 -23.38 12.06 -2.68
CA LYS A 267 -23.18 13.44 -3.16
C LYS A 267 -21.71 13.87 -3.20
N LEU A 268 -20.82 13.07 -2.61
CA LEU A 268 -19.39 13.41 -2.56
C LEU A 268 -18.71 13.18 -3.90
N GLU A 269 -17.85 14.13 -4.25
CA GLU A 269 -16.93 14.03 -5.38
C GLU A 269 -16.14 12.72 -5.37
N ALA A 270 -15.82 12.20 -6.56
CA ALA A 270 -15.27 10.85 -6.74
C ALA A 270 -14.03 10.55 -5.87
N TYR A 271 -13.19 11.56 -5.63
CA TYR A 271 -11.95 11.44 -4.86
C TYR A 271 -12.15 11.27 -3.36
N HIS A 272 -13.36 11.50 -2.82
CA HIS A 272 -13.64 11.24 -1.42
C HIS A 272 -13.93 9.76 -1.15
N ALA A 273 -13.35 9.29 -0.05
CA ALA A 273 -13.55 7.97 0.51
C ALA A 273 -15.02 7.76 0.92
N ARG A 274 -15.60 6.64 0.50
CA ARG A 274 -16.99 6.26 0.76
C ARG A 274 -17.13 4.75 1.02
N PRO A 275 -18.31 4.27 1.44
CA PRO A 275 -18.59 2.85 1.54
C PRO A 275 -18.15 2.07 0.29
N GLY A 276 -17.37 1.00 0.49
CA GLY A 276 -16.80 0.16 -0.58
C GLY A 276 -15.39 0.55 -1.02
N ASP A 277 -14.85 1.68 -0.55
CA ASP A 277 -13.46 2.05 -0.79
C ASP A 277 -12.49 1.28 0.10
N PHE A 278 -11.30 1.05 -0.44
CA PHE A 278 -10.28 0.25 0.22
C PHE A 278 -9.66 0.94 1.44
N LEU A 279 -9.25 2.20 1.26
CA LEU A 279 -8.58 2.99 2.28
C LEU A 279 -8.83 4.49 2.09
N VAL A 280 -8.52 5.26 3.12
CA VAL A 280 -8.54 6.74 3.10
C VAL A 280 -7.16 7.29 3.47
N HIS A 281 -6.75 8.38 2.82
CA HIS A 281 -5.46 9.05 3.00
C HIS A 281 -5.66 10.52 3.42
N PHE A 282 -5.02 10.94 4.51
CA PHE A 282 -5.14 12.28 5.10
C PHE A 282 -4.07 13.26 4.59
N ALA A 283 -3.72 13.18 3.31
CA ALA A 283 -2.70 14.03 2.70
C ALA A 283 -3.06 15.51 2.83
N GLY A 284 -2.11 16.32 3.30
CA GLY A 284 -2.30 17.77 3.45
C GLY A 284 -3.34 18.18 4.51
N VAL A 285 -3.88 17.23 5.28
CA VAL A 285 -4.87 17.53 6.33
C VAL A 285 -4.16 18.00 7.60
N GLY A 286 -4.54 19.18 8.09
CA GLY A 286 -4.11 19.69 9.40
C GLY A 286 -4.84 19.00 10.56
N ASN A 287 -4.30 19.15 11.77
CA ASN A 287 -4.83 18.50 13.00
C ASN A 287 -5.22 17.02 12.80
N ARG A 288 -4.23 16.21 12.37
CA ARG A 288 -4.45 14.79 12.00
C ARG A 288 -5.09 13.96 13.11
N GLU A 289 -4.81 14.25 14.38
CA GLU A 289 -5.46 13.54 15.48
C GLU A 289 -6.99 13.70 15.46
N GLU A 290 -7.47 14.95 15.33
CA GLU A 290 -8.90 15.25 15.25
C GLU A 290 -9.51 14.69 13.96
N ALA A 291 -8.81 14.87 12.83
CA ALA A 291 -9.32 14.44 11.53
C ALA A 291 -9.41 12.92 11.39
N MET A 292 -8.41 12.18 11.85
CA MET A 292 -8.33 10.72 11.71
C MET A 292 -9.21 9.98 12.71
N THR A 293 -9.40 10.51 13.92
CA THR A 293 -10.12 9.81 14.99
C THR A 293 -11.51 9.29 14.60
N PRO A 294 -12.40 10.06 13.94
CA PRO A 294 -13.69 9.56 13.48
C PRO A 294 -13.58 8.42 12.47
N TRP A 295 -12.63 8.49 11.55
CA TRP A 295 -12.39 7.45 10.53
C TRP A 295 -11.78 6.20 11.15
N LEU A 296 -10.86 6.34 12.11
CA LEU A 296 -10.33 5.22 12.88
C LEU A 296 -11.45 4.53 13.67
N ARG A 297 -12.36 5.30 14.29
CA ARG A 297 -13.55 4.72 14.95
C ARG A 297 -14.43 3.97 13.96
N VAL A 298 -14.62 4.49 12.75
CA VAL A 298 -15.34 3.78 11.70
C VAL A 298 -14.63 2.46 11.35
N ALA A 299 -13.33 2.47 11.09
CA ALA A 299 -12.56 1.27 10.76
C ALA A 299 -12.56 0.22 11.89
N GLU A 300 -12.45 0.67 13.15
CA GLU A 300 -12.40 -0.19 14.34
C GLU A 300 -13.78 -0.73 14.75
N LEU A 301 -14.80 0.13 14.81
CA LEU A 301 -16.16 -0.26 15.21
C LEU A 301 -16.88 -1.03 14.10
N ARG A 302 -16.60 -0.65 12.85
CA ARG A 302 -17.15 -1.28 11.65
C ARG A 302 -16.08 -2.06 10.91
N THR A 303 -15.38 -2.94 11.63
CA THR A 303 -14.61 -4.08 11.09
C THR A 303 -15.37 -4.94 10.06
N SER A 304 -16.65 -4.60 9.83
CA SER A 304 -17.66 -5.30 9.06
C SER A 304 -18.70 -4.42 8.33
N GLY A 305 -18.56 -3.08 8.27
CA GLY A 305 -19.75 -2.26 7.92
C GLY A 305 -19.55 -0.96 7.17
N TRP A 306 -18.32 -0.48 6.97
CA TRP A 306 -18.14 0.63 6.04
C TRP A 306 -18.31 0.16 4.58
N ALA A 307 -17.85 -1.04 4.24
CA ALA A 307 -17.99 -1.61 2.89
C ALA A 307 -19.40 -2.12 2.54
N ALA A 308 -20.28 -2.37 3.52
CA ALA A 308 -21.57 -3.01 3.28
C ALA A 308 -22.73 -2.01 3.16
N GLY A 309 -23.36 -1.95 1.98
CA GLY A 309 -24.59 -1.18 1.75
C GLY A 309 -25.03 -1.16 0.28
N PRO A 310 -26.28 -0.77 -0.02
CA PRO A 310 -26.78 -0.66 -1.40
C PRO A 310 -26.09 0.46 -2.20
N THR A 311 -25.49 1.43 -1.53
CA THR A 311 -24.80 2.60 -2.11
C THR A 311 -23.27 2.46 -2.13
N GLN A 312 -22.74 1.26 -1.91
CA GLN A 312 -21.29 1.03 -1.92
C GLN A 312 -20.67 1.19 -3.31
N ARG A 313 -19.44 1.69 -3.37
CA ARG A 313 -18.64 1.67 -4.59
C ARG A 313 -18.30 0.22 -4.95
N LYS A 314 -18.54 -0.13 -6.21
CA LYS A 314 -18.31 -1.48 -6.73
C LYS A 314 -16.93 -1.59 -7.37
N LEU A 315 -15.88 -1.45 -6.55
CA LEU A 315 -14.49 -1.41 -7.04
C LEU A 315 -14.12 -2.63 -7.89
N ASP A 316 -14.59 -3.84 -7.58
CA ASP A 316 -14.27 -5.04 -8.38
C ASP A 316 -14.68 -4.91 -9.85
N TYR A 317 -15.87 -4.36 -10.09
CA TYR A 317 -16.37 -4.14 -11.45
C TYR A 317 -15.58 -3.03 -12.15
N GLU A 318 -15.29 -1.94 -11.44
CA GLU A 318 -14.50 -0.82 -11.99
C GLU A 318 -13.09 -1.26 -12.39
N VAL A 319 -12.42 -2.01 -11.51
CA VAL A 319 -11.06 -2.51 -11.75
C VAL A 319 -11.03 -3.53 -12.89
N ALA A 320 -11.97 -4.49 -12.89
CA ALA A 320 -12.09 -5.47 -13.98
C ALA A 320 -12.35 -4.78 -15.33
N ASP A 321 -13.24 -3.79 -15.37
CA ASP A 321 -13.55 -3.04 -16.59
C ASP A 321 -12.37 -2.19 -17.07
N PHE A 322 -11.61 -1.57 -16.16
CA PHE A 322 -10.40 -0.82 -16.48
C PHE A 322 -9.37 -1.72 -17.17
N TRP A 323 -9.05 -2.87 -16.58
CA TRP A 323 -8.08 -3.81 -17.15
C TRP A 323 -8.56 -4.39 -18.48
N ARG A 324 -9.86 -4.67 -18.60
CA ARG A 324 -10.50 -5.08 -19.87
C ARG A 324 -10.32 -4.05 -20.97
N LYS A 325 -10.59 -2.78 -20.69
CA LYS A 325 -10.44 -1.68 -21.67
C LYS A 325 -8.99 -1.46 -22.06
N ARG A 326 -8.05 -1.61 -21.12
CA ARG A 326 -6.61 -1.48 -21.39
C ARG A 326 -6.09 -2.62 -22.28
N ALA A 327 -6.51 -3.86 -22.01
CA ALA A 327 -6.19 -5.03 -22.83
C ALA A 327 -6.59 -4.86 -24.31
N VAL A 328 -7.77 -4.29 -24.58
CA VAL A 328 -8.25 -4.06 -25.95
C VAL A 328 -7.48 -2.95 -26.68
N LYS A 329 -6.93 -1.99 -25.93
CA LYS A 329 -6.18 -0.84 -26.49
C LYS A 329 -4.69 -1.11 -26.69
N SER A 330 -4.17 -2.25 -26.25
CA SER A 330 -2.78 -2.65 -26.52
C SER A 330 -2.65 -3.14 -27.97
N PRO A 331 -1.85 -2.47 -28.84
CA PRO A 331 -1.63 -2.91 -30.22
C PRO A 331 -0.96 -4.30 -30.32
#